data_AF-A0A0A9DJU5-F1
#
_entry.id   AF-A0A0A9DJU5-F1
#
_cell.length_a   1.000
_cell.length_b   1.000
_cell.length_c   1.000
_cell.angle_alpha   90.00
_cell.angle_beta   90.00
_cell.angle_gamma   90.00
#
_symmetry.space_group_name_H-M   'P 1'
#
loop_
_entity.id
_entity.type
_entity.pdbx_description
1 polymer ?
#
loop_
_entity_poly.entity_id
_entity_poly.type
_entity_poly.pdbx_seq_one_letter_code
_entity_poly.pdbx_strand_id
1 'polypeptide(L)'
;MGGKHPKTIITDQDLAMRAAIKKIFPHTRHHNCYFHIAKKAKERGGRTFAMEQNKNLHADLFDILRNSVIKEKFKQLYFELPRKYDVRFFKYMEEMWNIRAQFVLVYFKNDFYPFVHSTTRSEGTNGLFKLDVGSTYSVMRFMQEF
;
A
#
# COMPACT_ATOMS: atom_id res chain seq x y z
N MET A 1 -16.21 -7.88 18.02
CA MET A 1 -15.59 -8.96 17.22
C MET A 1 -15.73 -10.26 18.01
N GLY A 2 -16.68 -11.14 17.69
CA GLY A 2 -17.07 -12.30 18.52
C GLY A 2 -16.02 -13.42 18.65
N GLY A 3 -14.82 -13.10 19.14
CA GLY A 3 -13.75 -14.06 19.49
C GLY A 3 -13.05 -14.75 18.31
N LYS A 4 -13.45 -14.48 17.06
CA LYS A 4 -12.88 -15.16 15.88
C LYS A 4 -11.50 -14.60 15.53
N HIS A 5 -10.54 -15.50 15.32
CA HIS A 5 -9.20 -15.16 14.86
C HIS A 5 -9.24 -14.54 13.44
N PRO A 6 -8.58 -13.39 13.21
CA PRO A 6 -8.59 -12.75 11.89
C PRO A 6 -7.77 -13.56 10.87
N LYS A 7 -8.31 -13.79 9.67
CA LYS A 7 -7.56 -14.44 8.59
C LYS A 7 -6.53 -13.51 7.95
N THR A 8 -6.84 -12.23 7.86
CA THR A 8 -5.95 -11.20 7.32
C THR A 8 -6.10 -9.91 8.12
N ILE A 9 -4.99 -9.23 8.31
CA ILE A 9 -4.95 -7.86 8.85
C ILE A 9 -4.25 -6.99 7.82
N ILE A 10 -4.89 -5.86 7.49
CA ILE A 10 -4.33 -4.84 6.62
C ILE A 10 -3.94 -3.64 7.46
N THR A 11 -2.67 -3.24 7.37
CA THR A 11 -2.16 -2.04 8.04
C THR A 11 -1.24 -1.29 7.10
N ASP A 12 -0.76 -0.14 7.53
CA ASP A 12 0.31 0.57 6.86
C ASP A 12 1.64 -0.18 7.01
N GLN A 13 2.71 0.36 6.44
CA GLN A 13 4.07 -0.18 6.54
C GLN A 13 4.72 0.10 7.91
N ASP A 14 3.95 -0.02 9.00
CA ASP A 14 4.45 0.21 10.35
C ASP A 14 5.20 -1.02 10.87
N LEU A 15 6.45 -0.81 11.31
CA LEU A 15 7.32 -1.89 11.75
C LEU A 15 6.86 -2.51 13.08
N ALA A 16 6.32 -1.70 13.99
CA ALA A 16 5.83 -2.15 15.28
C ALA A 16 4.55 -2.98 15.11
N MET A 17 3.62 -2.53 14.27
CA MET A 17 2.42 -3.29 13.91
C MET A 17 2.78 -4.61 13.25
N ARG A 18 3.73 -4.61 12.30
CA ARG A 18 4.22 -5.86 11.68
C ARG A 18 4.76 -6.84 12.71
N ALA A 19 5.56 -6.37 13.67
CA ALA A 19 6.11 -7.20 14.73
C ALA A 19 5.02 -7.72 15.68
N ALA A 20 4.09 -6.86 16.09
CA ALA A 20 2.98 -7.20 16.97
C ALA A 20 2.03 -8.22 16.32
N ILE A 21 1.64 -8.02 15.06
CA ILE A 21 0.78 -8.97 14.32
C ILE A 21 1.47 -10.34 14.24
N LYS A 22 2.77 -10.38 13.89
CA LYS A 22 3.52 -11.64 13.83
C LYS A 22 3.57 -12.36 15.18
N LYS A 23 3.65 -11.61 16.28
CA LYS A 23 3.73 -12.15 17.65
C LYS A 23 2.36 -12.63 18.17
N ILE A 24 1.32 -11.82 18.00
CA ILE A 24 0.00 -12.03 18.60
C ILE A 24 -0.91 -12.88 17.69
N PHE A 25 -0.75 -12.75 16.38
CA PHE A 25 -1.55 -13.43 15.38
C PHE A 25 -0.67 -14.18 14.37
N PRO A 26 0.07 -15.22 14.79
CA PRO A 26 1.07 -15.90 13.95
C PRO A 26 0.47 -16.57 12.70
N HIS A 27 -0.83 -16.89 12.73
CA HIS A 27 -1.55 -17.50 11.61
C HIS A 27 -2.33 -16.47 10.77
N THR A 28 -2.27 -15.19 11.12
CA THR A 28 -2.87 -14.12 10.34
C THR A 28 -1.94 -13.69 9.24
N ARG A 29 -2.49 -13.59 8.03
CA ARG A 29 -1.77 -12.99 6.92
C ARG A 29 -1.71 -11.47 7.07
N HIS A 30 -0.51 -10.90 7.10
CA HIS A 30 -0.32 -9.46 7.12
C HIS A 30 -0.22 -8.91 5.69
N HIS A 31 -1.03 -7.90 5.38
CA HIS A 31 -1.07 -7.22 4.09
C HIS A 31 -0.81 -5.73 4.29
N ASN A 32 0.19 -5.16 3.63
CA ASN A 32 0.43 -3.72 3.66
C ASN A 32 -0.62 -3.01 2.80
N CYS A 33 -1.19 -1.92 3.31
CA CYS A 33 -2.22 -1.14 2.64
C CYS A 33 -1.70 -0.58 1.30
N TYR A 34 -2.32 -1.00 0.20
CA TYR A 34 -1.92 -0.60 -1.15
C TYR A 34 -1.92 0.92 -1.34
N PHE A 35 -2.91 1.62 -0.77
CA PHE A 35 -3.00 3.08 -0.85
C PHE A 35 -1.74 3.75 -0.27
N HIS A 36 -1.31 3.34 0.92
CA HIS A 36 -0.12 3.89 1.55
C HIS A 36 1.17 3.55 0.79
N ILE A 37 1.25 2.36 0.19
CA ILE A 37 2.35 2.02 -0.73
C ILE A 37 2.37 2.97 -1.92
N ALA A 38 1.20 3.20 -2.54
CA ALA A 38 1.06 4.03 -3.72
C ALA A 38 1.37 5.50 -3.44
N LYS A 39 0.85 6.03 -2.34
CA LYS A 39 1.16 7.37 -1.87
C LYS A 39 2.66 7.56 -1.66
N LYS A 40 3.31 6.65 -0.93
CA LYS A 40 4.76 6.71 -0.70
C LYS A 40 5.57 6.54 -2.00
N ALA A 41 5.09 5.74 -2.96
CA ALA A 41 5.69 5.67 -4.30
C ALA A 41 5.64 7.01 -5.02
N LYS A 42 4.50 7.70 -4.99
CA LYS A 42 4.35 9.03 -5.60
C LYS A 42 5.27 10.06 -4.94
N GLU A 43 5.31 10.08 -3.60
CA GLU A 43 6.18 10.98 -2.83
C GLU A 43 7.66 10.76 -3.13
N ARG A 44 8.10 9.50 -3.22
CA ARG A 44 9.51 9.14 -3.49
C ARG A 44 9.88 9.13 -4.97
N GLY A 45 8.89 9.01 -5.86
CA GLY A 45 9.07 9.02 -7.31
C GLY A 45 9.40 10.41 -7.86
N GLY A 46 9.06 11.48 -7.12
CA GLY A 46 9.57 12.84 -7.30
C GLY A 46 9.75 13.26 -8.77
N ARG A 47 10.98 13.68 -9.12
CA ARG A 47 11.34 14.13 -10.47
C ARG A 47 11.17 13.04 -11.53
N THR A 48 11.39 11.78 -11.18
CA THR A 48 11.26 10.65 -12.12
C THR A 48 9.84 10.55 -12.67
N PHE A 49 8.81 10.75 -11.83
CA PHE A 49 7.41 10.76 -12.28
C PHE A 49 6.98 12.09 -12.90
N ALA A 50 7.69 13.19 -12.62
CA ALA A 50 7.37 14.52 -13.17
C ALA A 50 7.99 14.76 -14.57
N MET A 51 8.92 13.92 -15.00
CA MET A 51 9.55 13.99 -16.32
C MET A 51 8.54 13.64 -17.42
N GLU A 52 8.47 14.45 -18.47
CA GLU A 52 7.51 14.27 -19.59
C GLU A 52 7.69 12.91 -20.27
N GLN A 53 8.94 12.45 -20.45
CA GLN A 53 9.24 11.12 -20.99
C GLN A 53 8.73 9.96 -20.11
N ASN A 54 8.42 10.24 -18.83
CA ASN A 54 7.97 9.27 -17.83
C ASN A 54 6.52 9.49 -17.39
N LYS A 55 5.72 10.30 -18.11
CA LYS A 55 4.34 10.63 -17.71
C LYS A 55 3.45 9.41 -17.46
N ASN A 56 3.70 8.32 -18.16
CA ASN A 56 2.95 7.06 -18.04
C ASN A 56 3.58 6.06 -17.06
N LEU A 57 4.80 6.31 -16.55
CA LEU A 57 5.51 5.40 -15.64
C LEU A 57 4.70 5.13 -14.38
N HIS A 58 4.07 6.17 -13.81
CA HIS A 58 3.21 6.02 -12.63
C HIS A 58 2.02 5.10 -12.95
N ALA A 59 1.30 5.36 -14.05
CA ALA A 59 0.14 4.57 -14.44
C ALA A 59 0.52 3.09 -14.70
N ASP A 60 1.58 2.85 -15.48
CA ASP A 60 2.06 1.50 -15.79
C ASP A 60 2.54 0.76 -14.53
N LEU A 61 3.29 1.42 -13.63
CA LEU A 61 3.73 0.83 -12.38
C LEU A 61 2.54 0.32 -11.57
N PHE A 62 1.51 1.17 -11.38
CA PHE A 62 0.35 0.81 -10.58
C PHE A 62 -0.57 -0.19 -11.26
N ASP A 63 -0.65 -0.18 -12.59
CA ASP A 63 -1.32 -1.22 -13.36
C ASP A 63 -0.64 -2.58 -13.12
N ILE A 64 0.68 -2.66 -13.24
CA ILE A 64 1.45 -3.88 -12.99
C ILE A 64 1.22 -4.39 -11.56
N LEU A 65 1.24 -3.51 -10.56
CA LEU A 65 1.09 -3.91 -9.15
C LEU A 65 -0.33 -4.40 -8.81
N ARG A 66 -1.34 -3.86 -9.49
CA ARG A 66 -2.76 -4.14 -9.20
C ARG A 66 -3.33 -5.24 -10.08
N ASN A 67 -3.05 -5.20 -11.38
CA ASN A 67 -3.79 -5.95 -12.39
C ASN A 67 -3.02 -7.18 -12.92
N SER A 68 -1.77 -7.38 -12.50
CA SER A 68 -1.01 -8.57 -12.90
C SER A 68 -1.71 -9.86 -12.48
N VAL A 69 -1.94 -10.74 -13.46
CA VAL A 69 -2.73 -11.95 -13.25
C VAL A 69 -1.89 -13.12 -12.74
N ILE A 70 -0.63 -13.20 -13.17
CA ILE A 70 0.28 -14.32 -12.94
C ILE A 70 1.59 -13.78 -12.37
N LYS A 71 2.17 -14.48 -11.38
CA LYS A 71 3.38 -14.01 -10.67
C LYS A 71 4.54 -13.81 -11.63
N GLU A 72 4.71 -14.72 -12.57
CA GLU A 72 5.75 -14.70 -13.60
C GLU A 72 5.61 -13.47 -14.49
N LYS A 73 4.39 -13.18 -14.95
CA LYS A 73 4.09 -12.00 -15.77
C LYS A 73 4.31 -10.70 -14.98
N PHE A 74 3.91 -10.67 -13.71
CA PHE A 74 4.21 -9.55 -12.81
C PHE A 74 5.71 -9.27 -12.75
N LYS A 75 6.53 -10.30 -12.46
CA LYS A 75 8.00 -10.14 -12.36
C LYS A 75 8.58 -9.61 -13.67
N GLN A 76 8.16 -10.19 -14.80
CA GLN A 76 8.60 -9.76 -16.12
C GLN A 76 8.30 -8.27 -16.34
N LEU A 77 7.03 -7.87 -16.24
CA LEU A 77 6.61 -6.49 -16.48
C LEU A 77 7.30 -5.51 -15.51
N TYR A 78 7.48 -5.90 -14.25
CA TYR A 78 8.13 -5.07 -13.24
C TYR A 78 9.60 -4.76 -13.57
N PHE A 79 10.33 -5.72 -14.16
CA PHE A 79 11.73 -5.54 -14.57
C PHE A 79 11.88 -4.95 -15.98
N GLU A 80 10.87 -5.04 -16.83
CA GLU A 80 10.81 -4.36 -18.13
C GLU A 80 10.52 -2.86 -17.98
N LEU A 81 9.74 -2.48 -16.97
CA LEU A 81 9.30 -1.11 -16.73
C LEU A 81 10.46 -0.08 -16.68
N PRO A 82 11.55 -0.30 -15.92
CA PRO A 82 12.69 0.62 -15.90
C PRO A 82 13.35 0.80 -17.28
N ARG A 83 13.40 -0.27 -18.08
CA ARG A 83 13.97 -0.24 -19.44
C ARG A 83 13.10 0.56 -20.39
N LYS A 84 11.77 0.41 -20.29
CA LYS A 84 10.79 1.13 -21.11
C LYS A 84 10.89 2.65 -20.95
N TYR A 85 11.19 3.11 -19.74
CA TYR A 85 11.21 4.53 -19.38
C TYR A 85 12.64 5.10 -19.26
N ASP A 86 13.67 4.32 -19.60
CA ASP A 86 15.08 4.67 -19.38
C ASP A 86 15.36 5.21 -17.96
N VAL A 87 14.67 4.63 -16.97
CA VAL A 87 14.85 4.97 -15.57
C VAL A 87 15.75 3.94 -14.93
N ARG A 88 16.84 4.41 -14.30
CA ARG A 88 17.58 3.55 -13.38
C ARG A 88 16.65 3.12 -12.26
N PHE A 89 16.72 1.84 -11.89
CA PHE A 89 15.92 1.25 -10.82
C PHE A 89 16.11 2.06 -9.54
N PHE A 90 15.20 3.00 -9.29
CA PHE A 90 15.38 3.94 -8.21
C PHE A 90 15.12 3.21 -6.89
N LYS A 91 15.81 3.66 -5.83
CA LYS A 91 15.83 3.02 -4.52
C LYS A 91 14.46 2.52 -4.04
N TYR A 92 13.39 3.27 -4.28
CA TYR A 92 12.07 2.87 -3.82
C TYR A 92 11.45 1.71 -4.62
N MET A 93 11.73 1.55 -5.92
CA MET A 93 11.30 0.34 -6.65
C MET A 93 11.99 -0.91 -6.10
N GLU A 94 13.25 -0.80 -5.68
CA GLU A 94 13.95 -1.89 -5.00
C GLU A 94 13.31 -2.23 -3.64
N GLU A 95 12.99 -1.22 -2.85
CA GLU A 95 12.25 -1.42 -1.60
C GLU A 95 10.90 -2.12 -1.85
N MET A 96 10.13 -1.66 -2.85
CA MET A 96 8.86 -2.28 -3.25
C MET A 96 9.03 -3.73 -3.71
N TRP A 97 10.08 -4.02 -4.46
CA TRP A 97 10.40 -5.39 -4.87
C TRP A 97 10.62 -6.30 -3.67
N ASN A 98 11.34 -5.84 -2.66
CA ASN A 98 11.63 -6.63 -1.46
C ASN A 98 10.38 -6.95 -0.63
N ILE A 99 9.39 -6.05 -0.63
CA ILE A 99 8.13 -6.24 0.11
C ILE A 99 6.96 -6.68 -0.77
N ARG A 100 7.18 -7.00 -2.06
CA ARG A 100 6.12 -7.29 -3.06
C ARG A 100 5.07 -8.30 -2.59
N ALA A 101 5.50 -9.35 -1.88
CA ALA A 101 4.62 -10.41 -1.40
C ALA A 101 3.65 -9.95 -0.28
N GLN A 102 3.82 -8.75 0.24
CA GLN A 102 3.01 -8.15 1.29
C GLN A 102 1.94 -7.18 0.77
N PHE A 103 1.96 -6.80 -0.52
CA PHE A 103 0.96 -5.84 -1.03
C PHE A 103 0.55 -6.01 -2.50
N VAL A 104 1.35 -6.71 -3.33
CA VAL A 104 1.06 -6.86 -4.76
C VAL A 104 -0.04 -7.89 -4.95
N LEU A 105 -1.13 -7.53 -5.60
CA LEU A 105 -2.38 -8.30 -5.61
C LEU A 105 -2.19 -9.74 -6.12
N VAL A 106 -1.26 -9.96 -7.05
CA VAL A 106 -0.98 -11.30 -7.59
C VAL A 106 -0.58 -12.32 -6.53
N TYR A 107 -0.02 -11.88 -5.40
CA TYR A 107 0.33 -12.75 -4.26
C TYR A 107 -0.87 -13.05 -3.36
N PHE A 108 -1.97 -12.32 -3.52
CA PHE A 108 -3.17 -12.30 -2.67
C PHE A 108 -4.40 -12.85 -3.40
N LYS A 109 -4.26 -13.30 -4.66
CA LYS A 109 -5.36 -13.73 -5.54
C LYS A 109 -6.23 -14.86 -5.01
N ASN A 110 -5.68 -15.74 -4.19
CA ASN A 110 -6.41 -16.87 -3.62
C ASN A 110 -7.17 -16.49 -2.34
N ASP A 111 -7.02 -15.25 -1.89
CA ASP A 111 -7.62 -14.75 -0.67
C ASP A 111 -8.67 -13.69 -1.03
N PHE A 112 -9.89 -13.88 -0.55
CA PHE A 112 -10.99 -12.97 -0.84
C PHE A 112 -10.89 -11.71 0.02
N TYR A 113 -10.70 -10.56 -0.64
CA TYR A 113 -10.48 -9.25 -0.02
C TYR A 113 -11.53 -8.23 -0.48
N PRO A 114 -12.80 -8.41 -0.08
CA PRO A 114 -13.83 -7.46 -0.44
C PRO A 114 -13.49 -6.12 0.23
N PHE A 115 -13.60 -5.02 -0.52
CA PHE A 115 -13.41 -3.64 -0.04
C PHE A 115 -11.98 -3.20 0.31
N VAL A 116 -10.94 -4.03 0.07
CA VAL A 116 -9.53 -3.64 0.33
C VAL A 116 -9.04 -2.56 -0.63
N HIS A 117 -9.70 -2.41 -1.77
CA HIS A 117 -9.42 -1.37 -2.76
C HIS A 117 -10.26 -0.11 -2.59
N SER A 118 -11.29 -0.11 -1.74
CA SER A 118 -12.09 1.09 -1.49
C SER A 118 -11.38 1.94 -0.46
N THR A 119 -10.64 2.95 -0.92
CA THR A 119 -10.02 4.00 -0.09
C THR A 119 -11.04 4.73 0.80
N THR A 120 -12.33 4.58 0.53
CA THR A 120 -13.42 5.25 1.26
C THR A 120 -13.54 4.87 2.73
N ARG A 121 -13.08 3.70 3.20
CA ARG A 121 -13.44 3.26 4.56
C ARG A 121 -12.54 3.78 5.68
N SER A 122 -11.21 3.71 5.56
CA SER A 122 -10.29 4.30 6.56
C SER A 122 -9.82 5.69 6.14
N GLU A 123 -9.53 5.90 4.86
CA GLU A 123 -8.93 7.16 4.40
C GLU A 123 -9.95 8.28 4.21
N GLY A 124 -11.20 7.96 3.86
CA GLY A 124 -12.28 8.95 3.86
C GLY A 124 -12.48 9.55 5.25
N THR A 125 -12.59 8.69 6.26
CA THR A 125 -12.73 9.09 7.66
C THR A 125 -11.47 9.78 8.20
N ASN A 126 -10.27 9.23 7.94
CA ASN A 126 -9.00 9.88 8.34
C ASN A 126 -8.78 11.23 7.63
N GLY A 127 -9.25 11.36 6.39
CA GLY A 127 -9.19 12.61 5.64
C GLY A 127 -10.07 13.69 6.27
N LEU A 128 -11.30 13.33 6.64
CA LEU A 128 -12.21 14.21 7.38
C LEU A 128 -11.58 14.65 8.71
N PHE A 129 -11.07 13.71 9.50
CA PHE A 129 -10.42 14.05 10.78
C PHE A 129 -9.21 14.95 10.60
N LYS A 130 -8.41 14.80 9.54
CA LYS A 130 -7.27 15.70 9.29
C LYS A 130 -7.69 17.13 8.91
N LEU A 131 -8.92 17.32 8.42
CA LEU A 131 -9.48 18.64 8.15
C LEU A 131 -10.01 19.29 9.43
N ASP A 132 -10.68 18.50 10.28
CA ASP A 132 -11.41 19.02 11.45
C ASP A 132 -10.59 19.00 12.76
N VAL A 133 -9.59 18.13 12.87
CA VAL A 133 -8.76 17.94 14.07
C VAL A 133 -7.43 18.66 13.92
N GLY A 134 -7.39 19.91 14.40
CA GLY A 134 -6.19 20.76 14.40
C GLY A 134 -5.18 20.43 15.50
N SER A 135 -4.03 21.09 15.48
CA SER A 135 -2.89 20.86 16.41
C SER A 135 -3.19 21.17 17.88
N THR A 136 -4.24 21.94 18.17
CA THR A 136 -4.70 22.29 19.51
C THR A 136 -5.80 21.37 20.05
N TYR A 137 -6.20 20.38 19.26
CA TYR A 137 -7.32 19.49 19.57
C TYR A 137 -6.84 18.35 20.46
N SER A 138 -7.36 18.28 21.68
CA SER A 138 -6.94 17.27 22.65
C SER A 138 -7.54 15.89 22.32
N VAL A 139 -6.86 14.81 22.73
CA VAL A 139 -7.37 13.44 22.60
C VAL A 139 -8.72 13.29 23.31
N MET A 140 -8.89 13.95 24.45
CA MET A 140 -10.16 13.93 25.19
C MET A 140 -11.31 14.55 24.39
N ARG A 141 -11.05 15.68 23.73
CA ARG A 141 -12.05 16.35 22.91
C ARG A 141 -12.39 15.54 21.66
N PHE A 142 -11.40 14.91 21.05
CA PHE A 142 -11.59 13.99 19.94
C PHE A 142 -12.54 12.84 20.29
N MET A 143 -12.32 12.18 21.44
CA MET A 143 -13.16 11.07 21.91
C MET A 143 -14.58 11.48 22.33
N GLN A 144 -14.83 12.78 22.54
CA GLN A 144 -16.16 13.31 22.87
C GLN A 144 -16.98 13.67 21.62
N GLU A 145 -16.31 14.20 20.59
CA GLU A 145 -16.96 14.69 19.38
C GLU A 145 -17.11 13.61 18.28
N PHE A 146 -16.30 12.55 18.30
CA PHE A 146 -16.27 11.46 17.32
C PHE A 146 -16.29 10.07 17.96
#